data_AF-A0A7V8V878-F1
#
_entry.id   AF-A0A7V8V878-F1
#
_cell.length_a   1.000
_cell.length_b   1.000
_cell.length_c   1.000
_cell.angle_alpha   90.00
_cell.angle_beta   90.00
_cell.angle_gamma   90.00
#
_symmetry.space_group_name_H-M   'P 1'
#
loop_
_entity.id
_entity.type
_entity.pdbx_description
1 polymer ?
#
loop_
_entity_poly.entity_id
_entity_poly.type
_entity_poly.pdbx_seq_one_letter_code
_entity_poly.pdbx_strand_id
1 'polypeptide(L)'
;MGKPSTRFLKAINRLSKSPALKEGVKTEALSRWLYHGHGEKYLSLPPCEDGVGRSPNANPRRFSCPTKSRHYARWLPLRDHITGDRKGIVADKRTKKVPFISVDIDRHSSSVSSNRHQQLVVAIGRYLCCFPHIKWIAEVNPNNGSTKFFGFRRAGDHFLLSDAQKIASHIKQELIERNLCHNGNIEVFPDNCKAVFLPLRRDKISIADRGILPRCVRKMKDERVFGETVWEYYRSYSILHFINWIYQGDNYSEPALISALRFSCAGMPDDMSIDDDVSIAPSKPVVARSPAGSGLANQRINKAVTRTDSKGQSDPSAFSRNWSALLPFVREFFKLNKTFPSVSEALHYLKENDLYSGDWSDNERHRRARVTDILNKIQETFDPSLLKSHQKVTLDPGIRRWCRRQFPNGITGKQRQINEVDMTSVVKDIRVPGRFVEYAVGVIAFCLNDPLENYALPINRIKAVWDLVPNTPSWNQKYFQVVRRHLEKIGVVDIYDKNHCTGKAWRWRKGENFPQKMKQSRRSICSNESRSCKLSEIKSLCETSRAMRLSTGGAREWGGKGVEKEYTHNSLYHLPLQNPVTTIRNSHYRGPPRSKGPDWHLTLSNSLN
;
A
#
# COMPACT_ATOMS: atom_id res chain seq x y z
N MET A 1 16.78 8.00 35.68
CA MET A 1 16.89 7.06 34.53
C MET A 1 18.32 7.12 33.99
N GLY A 2 19.10 6.06 34.17
CA GLY A 2 20.55 6.03 33.87
C GLY A 2 20.88 6.09 32.37
N LYS A 3 22.04 6.66 32.02
CA LYS A 3 22.55 6.91 30.66
C LYS A 3 22.51 5.64 29.77
N PRO A 4 21.66 5.55 28.74
CA PRO A 4 21.73 4.46 27.77
C PRO A 4 22.19 5.05 26.43
N SER A 5 23.49 5.33 26.26
CA SER A 5 23.96 5.93 25.00
C SER A 5 24.87 5.06 24.14
N THR A 6 25.29 3.88 24.61
CA THR A 6 26.02 2.89 23.79
C THR A 6 25.76 1.45 24.22
N ARG A 7 25.51 1.21 25.53
CA ARG A 7 25.26 -0.12 26.09
C ARG A 7 23.98 -0.79 25.58
N PHE A 8 22.87 -0.06 25.44
CA PHE A 8 21.59 -0.63 25.02
C PHE A 8 21.66 -1.24 23.60
N LEU A 9 22.26 -0.49 22.70
CA LEU A 9 22.42 -0.88 21.31
C LEU A 9 23.52 -1.94 21.14
N LYS A 10 24.67 -1.81 21.83
CA LYS A 10 25.65 -2.91 21.91
C LYS A 10 25.05 -4.19 22.49
N ALA A 11 24.12 -4.11 23.45
CA ALA A 11 23.38 -5.26 23.96
C ALA A 11 22.46 -5.83 22.88
N ILE A 12 21.73 -5.00 22.13
CA ILE A 12 20.90 -5.43 20.99
C ILE A 12 21.74 -6.06 19.87
N ASN A 13 22.97 -5.60 19.65
CA ASN A 13 23.92 -6.14 18.67
C ASN A 13 24.56 -7.45 19.15
N ARG A 14 24.91 -7.56 20.44
CA ARG A 14 25.27 -8.86 21.05
C ARG A 14 24.14 -9.88 20.90
N LEU A 15 22.91 -9.41 21.06
CA LEU A 15 21.71 -10.17 20.80
C LEU A 15 21.50 -10.43 19.29
N SER A 16 22.00 -9.62 18.34
CA SER A 16 21.80 -9.88 16.89
C SER A 16 22.78 -10.90 16.32
N LYS A 17 23.90 -11.15 17.02
CA LYS A 17 24.79 -12.28 16.73
C LYS A 17 24.16 -13.64 17.04
N SER A 18 23.04 -13.69 17.76
CA SER A 18 22.26 -14.90 17.92
C SER A 18 21.27 -15.03 16.75
N PRO A 19 21.46 -15.98 15.82
CA PRO A 19 20.53 -16.22 14.72
C PRO A 19 19.13 -16.64 15.20
N ALA A 20 18.96 -16.97 16.48
CA ALA A 20 17.69 -17.34 17.09
C ALA A 20 16.76 -16.13 17.38
N LEU A 21 17.25 -14.89 17.27
CA LEU A 21 16.45 -13.72 17.63
C LEU A 21 15.55 -13.26 16.49
N LYS A 22 14.26 -13.51 16.69
CA LYS A 22 13.15 -13.19 15.77
C LYS A 22 13.08 -11.69 15.46
N GLU A 23 12.74 -11.35 14.21
CA GLU A 23 12.52 -9.99 13.70
C GLU A 23 11.66 -9.10 14.63
N GLY A 24 10.66 -9.67 15.31
CA GLY A 24 9.81 -8.92 16.25
C GLY A 24 10.58 -8.30 17.41
N VAL A 25 11.55 -9.03 18.00
CA VAL A 25 12.36 -8.52 19.12
C VAL A 25 13.25 -7.38 18.65
N LYS A 26 13.79 -7.47 17.42
CA LYS A 26 14.60 -6.41 16.82
C LYS A 26 13.78 -5.17 16.51
N THR A 27 12.56 -5.33 16.00
CA THR A 27 11.62 -4.22 15.80
C THR A 27 11.32 -3.49 17.10
N GLU A 28 11.01 -4.21 18.17
CA GLU A 28 10.76 -3.62 19.48
C GLU A 28 11.98 -2.87 20.03
N ALA A 29 13.16 -3.48 19.90
CA ALA A 29 14.41 -2.91 20.35
C ALA A 29 14.78 -1.62 19.59
N LEU A 30 14.63 -1.62 18.25
CA LEU A 30 14.85 -0.43 17.43
C LEU A 30 13.77 0.64 17.70
N SER A 31 12.52 0.25 17.92
CA SER A 31 11.46 1.17 18.31
C SER A 31 11.79 1.84 19.64
N ARG A 32 12.31 1.13 20.63
CA ARG A 32 12.76 1.77 21.88
C ARG A 32 13.93 2.71 21.65
N TRP A 33 14.88 2.32 20.81
CA TRP A 33 16.04 3.15 20.50
C TRP A 33 15.62 4.45 19.79
N LEU A 34 14.90 4.38 18.68
CA LEU A 34 14.46 5.55 17.88
C LEU A 34 13.73 6.61 18.71
N TYR A 35 13.01 6.17 19.74
CA TYR A 35 12.14 7.01 20.56
C TYR A 35 12.80 7.44 21.87
N HIS A 36 14.01 6.95 22.14
CA HIS A 36 14.71 7.26 23.37
C HIS A 36 15.15 8.73 23.41
N GLY A 37 14.54 9.52 24.29
CA GLY A 37 14.90 10.93 24.51
C GLY A 37 14.24 11.92 23.55
N HIS A 38 13.29 11.46 22.72
CA HIS A 38 12.61 12.28 21.72
C HIS A 38 11.51 13.20 22.28
N GLY A 39 11.11 13.01 23.54
CA GLY A 39 10.04 13.77 24.20
C GLY A 39 8.69 13.07 24.10
N GLU A 40 7.60 13.81 24.33
CA GLU A 40 6.25 13.24 24.31
C GLU A 40 5.62 13.22 22.91
N LYS A 41 6.06 14.03 21.93
CA LYS A 41 5.30 14.24 20.68
C LYS A 41 5.84 13.44 19.49
N TYR A 42 4.91 12.83 18.75
CA TYR A 42 5.20 12.02 17.57
C TYR A 42 4.29 12.34 16.40
N LEU A 43 4.80 12.15 15.19
CA LEU A 43 4.06 12.37 13.96
C LEU A 43 3.29 11.09 13.61
N SER A 44 2.01 11.21 13.32
CA SER A 44 1.27 10.18 12.59
C SER A 44 0.32 10.86 11.64
N LEU A 45 0.22 10.33 10.43
CA LEU A 45 -0.94 10.63 9.60
C LEU A 45 -2.12 9.80 10.14
N PRO A 46 -3.35 10.33 10.10
CA PRO A 46 -4.52 9.49 10.33
C PRO A 46 -4.51 8.34 9.30
N PRO A 47 -4.98 7.14 9.67
CA PRO A 47 -5.21 6.07 8.70
C PRO A 47 -6.13 6.61 7.59
N CYS A 48 -5.82 6.27 6.35
CA CYS A 48 -6.70 6.60 5.23
C CYS A 48 -7.87 5.62 5.31
N GLU A 49 -8.99 6.04 5.90
CA GLU A 49 -10.06 5.12 6.29
C GLU A 49 -10.65 4.35 5.09
N ASP A 50 -10.61 4.88 3.86
CA ASP A 50 -11.43 4.29 2.78
C ASP A 50 -10.73 4.05 1.42
N GLY A 51 -9.43 4.28 1.28
CA GLY A 51 -8.77 4.21 -0.05
C GLY A 51 -9.27 5.21 -1.10
N VAL A 52 -10.37 5.93 -0.82
CA VAL A 52 -10.86 7.12 -1.50
C VAL A 52 -9.99 8.29 -1.03
N GLY A 53 -9.57 9.14 -1.96
CA GLY A 53 -8.53 10.16 -1.78
C GLY A 53 -8.57 10.91 -0.44
N ARG A 54 -7.36 11.18 0.08
CA ARG A 54 -7.11 11.92 1.32
C ARG A 54 -7.97 13.18 1.41
N SER A 55 -8.56 13.45 2.58
CA SER A 55 -8.99 14.81 2.90
C SER A 55 -7.75 15.72 2.85
N PRO A 56 -7.70 16.74 1.97
CA PRO A 56 -6.54 17.64 1.84
C PRO A 56 -6.24 18.40 3.15
N ASN A 57 -7.19 18.42 4.09
CA ASN A 57 -7.17 19.28 5.27
C ASN A 57 -6.83 18.54 6.58
N ALA A 58 -6.51 17.25 6.53
CA ALA A 58 -6.13 16.51 7.74
C ALA A 58 -4.70 16.89 8.18
N ASN A 59 -4.60 17.91 9.03
CA ASN A 59 -3.34 18.28 9.68
C ASN A 59 -2.68 17.04 10.30
N PRO A 60 -1.34 16.89 10.18
CA PRO A 60 -0.64 15.76 10.78
C PRO A 60 -0.95 15.69 12.28
N ARG A 61 -1.54 14.58 12.73
CA ARG A 61 -1.89 14.43 14.15
C ARG A 61 -0.61 14.21 14.94
N ARG A 62 -0.42 15.05 15.96
CA ARG A 62 0.64 14.88 16.94
C ARG A 62 0.11 14.00 18.06
N PHE A 63 0.77 12.87 18.31
CA PHE A 63 0.40 11.99 19.42
C PHE A 63 1.39 12.15 20.56
N SER A 64 0.86 12.12 21.79
CA SER A 64 1.69 12.05 22.99
C SER A 64 2.09 10.59 23.27
N CYS A 65 3.31 10.37 23.76
CA CYS A 65 3.71 9.09 24.33
C CYS A 65 2.68 8.69 25.39
N PRO A 66 2.17 7.44 25.40
CA PRO A 66 1.31 7.00 26.49
C PRO A 66 2.06 7.15 27.82
N THR A 67 1.49 7.90 28.77
CA THR A 67 2.08 8.16 30.09
C THR A 67 1.89 6.99 31.05
N LYS A 68 0.93 6.10 30.79
CA LYS A 68 0.63 4.91 31.60
C LYS A 68 1.51 3.72 31.19
N SER A 69 2.21 3.12 32.17
CA SER A 69 3.19 2.03 31.99
C SER A 69 2.67 0.83 31.18
N ARG A 70 1.42 0.42 31.39
CA ARG A 70 0.78 -0.68 30.62
C ARG A 70 0.63 -0.39 29.12
N HIS A 71 0.43 0.87 28.75
CA HIS A 71 0.32 1.26 27.34
C HIS A 71 1.70 1.43 26.69
N TYR A 72 2.71 1.84 27.47
CA TYR A 72 4.09 1.96 27.01
C TYR A 72 4.65 0.63 26.49
N ALA A 73 4.33 -0.49 27.15
CA ALA A 73 4.76 -1.82 26.71
C ALA A 73 4.19 -2.25 25.35
N ARG A 74 3.02 -1.72 24.96
CA ARG A 74 2.35 -2.02 23.68
C ARG A 74 2.63 -0.98 22.60
N TRP A 75 3.25 0.14 22.96
CA TRP A 75 3.48 1.25 22.07
C TRP A 75 4.74 1.01 21.22
N LEU A 76 4.52 0.48 20.02
CA LEU A 76 5.57 0.11 19.06
C LEU A 76 5.39 0.89 17.75
N PRO A 77 5.61 2.22 17.76
CA PRO A 77 5.34 3.06 16.60
C PRO A 77 6.18 2.70 15.36
N LEU A 78 7.38 2.12 15.52
CA LEU A 78 8.10 1.56 14.38
C LEU A 78 7.33 0.40 13.72
N ARG A 79 6.68 -0.45 14.52
CA ARG A 79 5.86 -1.57 14.00
C ARG A 79 4.72 -1.03 13.16
N ASP A 80 4.01 -0.03 13.65
CA ASP A 80 2.89 0.60 12.93
C ASP A 80 3.41 1.32 11.66
N HIS A 81 4.57 1.97 11.74
CA HIS A 81 5.19 2.59 10.56
C HIS A 81 5.47 1.58 9.44
N ILE A 82 6.08 0.43 9.77
CA ILE A 82 6.44 -0.57 8.76
C ILE A 82 5.26 -1.40 8.25
N THR A 83 4.11 -1.39 8.94
CA THR A 83 2.85 -2.00 8.43
C THR A 83 2.19 -1.09 7.39
N GLY A 84 2.37 0.23 7.49
CA GLY A 84 1.85 1.23 6.56
C GLY A 84 1.32 2.49 7.25
N ASP A 85 1.12 2.44 8.57
CA ASP A 85 0.66 3.57 9.38
C ASP A 85 1.80 4.54 9.64
N ARG A 86 2.14 5.33 8.63
CA ARG A 86 3.24 6.30 8.61
C ARG A 86 3.41 7.04 9.95
N LYS A 87 4.35 6.54 10.78
CA LYS A 87 4.81 7.21 12.00
C LYS A 87 6.09 8.00 11.76
N GLY A 88 6.33 8.99 12.59
CA GLY A 88 7.52 9.83 12.54
C GLY A 88 7.86 10.43 13.90
N ILE A 89 8.93 11.21 13.88
CA ILE A 89 9.46 11.94 15.03
C ILE A 89 9.24 13.44 14.84
N VAL A 90 9.10 14.16 15.95
CA VAL A 90 9.02 15.62 15.97
C VAL A 90 10.15 16.13 16.86
N ALA A 91 10.90 17.12 16.37
CA ALA A 91 11.88 17.88 17.13
C ALA A 91 11.20 19.15 17.67
N ASP A 92 10.90 19.16 18.96
CA ASP A 92 10.34 20.32 19.65
C ASP A 92 11.21 20.78 20.82
N LYS A 93 10.76 21.79 21.56
CA LYS A 93 11.50 22.36 22.71
C LYS A 93 11.81 21.34 23.82
N ARG A 94 11.09 20.22 23.88
CA ARG A 94 11.28 19.16 24.88
C ARG A 94 12.18 18.03 24.37
N THR A 95 12.39 17.94 23.06
CA THR A 95 13.29 16.96 22.44
C THR A 95 14.74 17.26 22.85
N LYS A 96 15.41 16.30 23.49
CA LYS A 96 16.83 16.46 23.88
C LYS A 96 17.77 15.84 22.86
N LYS A 97 17.31 14.79 22.18
CA LYS A 97 18.10 13.97 21.26
C LYS A 97 17.27 13.54 20.06
N VAL A 98 17.94 13.35 18.93
CA VAL A 98 17.34 12.79 17.70
C VAL A 98 18.19 11.63 17.18
N PRO A 99 17.58 10.56 16.63
CA PRO A 99 18.30 9.37 16.18
C PRO A 99 19.01 9.59 14.84
N PHE A 100 18.55 10.55 14.05
CA PHE A 100 19.09 10.84 12.73
C PHE A 100 18.84 12.29 12.32
N ILE A 101 19.59 12.72 11.31
CA ILE A 101 19.35 13.92 10.49
C ILE A 101 18.73 13.44 9.19
N SER A 102 17.86 14.23 8.54
CA SER A 102 17.36 13.85 7.21
C SER A 102 17.36 15.00 6.23
N VAL A 103 17.57 14.68 4.95
CA VAL A 103 17.49 15.62 3.82
C VAL A 103 16.44 15.09 2.85
N ASP A 104 15.40 15.88 2.54
CA ASP A 104 14.35 15.51 1.58
C ASP A 104 14.56 16.22 0.24
N ILE A 105 14.50 15.46 -0.84
CA ILE A 105 14.71 15.94 -2.21
C ILE A 105 13.52 15.46 -3.03
N ASP A 106 12.59 16.38 -3.26
CA ASP A 106 11.29 16.05 -3.80
C ASP A 106 11.18 16.26 -5.31
N ARG A 107 10.50 15.30 -5.97
CA ARG A 107 10.04 15.41 -7.35
C ARG A 107 8.53 15.19 -7.39
N HIS A 108 7.78 16.24 -7.05
CA HIS A 108 6.31 16.18 -7.02
C HIS A 108 5.65 16.52 -8.36
N SER A 109 6.44 16.94 -9.35
CA SER A 109 5.94 17.39 -10.66
C SER A 109 6.85 16.91 -11.78
N SER A 110 6.23 16.59 -12.92
CA SER A 110 6.87 16.30 -14.20
C SER A 110 7.61 17.49 -14.81
N SER A 111 7.35 18.71 -14.32
CA SER A 111 8.14 19.91 -14.66
C SER A 111 9.58 19.88 -14.17
N VAL A 112 9.91 19.00 -13.20
CA VAL A 112 11.29 18.76 -12.80
C VAL A 112 11.85 17.62 -13.65
N SER A 113 12.72 17.98 -14.61
CA SER A 113 13.44 17.03 -15.45
C SER A 113 14.02 15.85 -14.65
N SER A 114 13.72 14.64 -15.09
CA SER A 114 14.12 13.38 -14.46
C SER A 114 15.63 13.24 -14.41
N ASN A 115 16.32 13.66 -15.47
CA ASN A 115 17.78 13.63 -15.54
C ASN A 115 18.36 14.64 -14.54
N ARG A 116 17.84 15.87 -14.53
CA ARG A 116 18.26 16.91 -13.59
C ARG A 116 18.05 16.48 -12.13
N HIS A 117 16.91 15.88 -11.82
CA HIS A 117 16.61 15.36 -10.48
C HIS A 117 17.56 14.22 -10.09
N GLN A 118 17.82 13.27 -11.00
CA GLN A 118 18.79 12.19 -10.77
C GLN A 118 20.17 12.72 -10.44
N GLN A 119 20.68 13.66 -11.25
CA GLN A 119 21.99 14.29 -11.03
C GLN A 119 22.03 15.03 -9.68
N LEU A 120 20.97 15.76 -9.36
CA LEU A 120 20.84 16.50 -8.10
C LEU A 120 20.89 15.55 -6.90
N VAL A 121 20.10 14.47 -6.90
CA VAL A 121 20.07 13.49 -5.80
C VAL A 121 21.44 12.83 -5.62
N VAL A 122 22.12 12.46 -6.71
CA VAL A 122 23.46 11.85 -6.65
C VAL A 122 24.49 12.85 -6.11
N ALA A 123 24.48 14.10 -6.58
CA ALA A 123 25.39 15.14 -6.12
C ALA A 123 25.22 15.44 -4.62
N ILE A 124 23.97 15.57 -4.16
CA ILE A 124 23.67 15.75 -2.73
C ILE A 124 24.14 14.54 -1.94
N GLY A 125 23.82 13.33 -2.38
CA GLY A 125 24.24 12.11 -1.68
C GLY A 125 25.75 11.99 -1.52
N ARG A 126 26.53 12.31 -2.57
CA ARG A 126 28.00 12.36 -2.52
C ARG A 126 28.51 13.37 -1.50
N TYR A 127 27.94 14.58 -1.50
CA TYR A 127 28.26 15.60 -0.50
C TYR A 127 27.96 15.13 0.93
N LEU A 128 26.82 14.50 1.16
CA LEU A 128 26.47 13.96 2.47
C LEU A 128 27.46 12.90 2.95
N CYS A 129 28.05 12.12 2.05
CA CYS A 129 29.09 11.15 2.39
C CYS A 129 30.40 11.78 2.89
N CYS A 130 30.61 13.10 2.70
CA CYS A 130 31.76 13.84 3.23
C CYS A 130 31.70 14.07 4.76
N PHE A 131 30.61 13.69 5.44
CA PHE A 131 30.49 13.78 6.90
C PHE A 131 30.99 12.48 7.55
N PRO A 132 32.28 12.34 7.95
CA PRO A 132 32.87 11.05 8.30
C PRO A 132 32.25 10.38 9.53
N HIS A 133 31.65 11.16 10.43
CA HIS A 133 31.01 10.68 11.66
C HIS A 133 29.55 10.28 11.45
N ILE A 134 29.00 10.49 10.25
CA ILE A 134 27.64 10.15 9.85
C ILE A 134 27.72 9.09 8.74
N LYS A 135 26.73 8.21 8.71
CA LYS A 135 26.47 7.36 7.56
C LYS A 135 25.04 7.49 7.10
N TRP A 136 24.85 7.33 5.81
CA TRP A 136 23.59 7.67 5.16
C TRP A 136 22.93 6.43 4.54
N ILE A 137 21.63 6.31 4.75
CA ILE A 137 20.74 5.44 3.98
C ILE A 137 19.86 6.32 3.09
N ALA A 138 19.58 5.87 1.87
CA ALA A 138 18.68 6.57 0.95
C ALA A 138 17.32 5.87 0.87
N GLU A 139 16.24 6.65 0.76
CA GLU A 139 14.90 6.15 0.50
C GLU A 139 14.28 6.80 -0.72
N VAL A 140 14.12 6.03 -1.80
CA VAL A 140 13.57 6.48 -3.07
C VAL A 140 12.10 6.11 -3.16
N ASN A 141 11.25 7.07 -3.52
CA ASN A 141 9.86 6.81 -3.88
C ASN A 141 9.80 6.18 -5.28
N PRO A 142 9.31 4.94 -5.44
CA PRO A 142 9.31 4.23 -6.71
C PRO A 142 8.48 4.89 -7.82
N ASN A 143 7.58 5.82 -7.47
CA ASN A 143 6.65 6.41 -8.44
C ASN A 143 7.17 7.70 -9.09
N ASN A 144 8.10 8.40 -8.44
CA ASN A 144 8.52 9.73 -8.91
C ASN A 144 10.01 10.02 -8.71
N GLY A 145 10.74 9.18 -7.96
CA GLY A 145 12.14 9.39 -7.62
C GLY A 145 12.38 10.36 -6.46
N SER A 146 11.36 10.89 -5.78
CA SER A 146 11.53 11.67 -4.54
C SER A 146 12.40 10.88 -3.58
N THR A 147 13.51 11.47 -3.14
CA THR A 147 14.52 10.77 -2.36
C THR A 147 14.73 11.46 -1.02
N LYS A 148 14.73 10.67 0.05
CA LYS A 148 15.07 11.14 1.39
C LYS A 148 16.32 10.43 1.88
N PHE A 149 17.31 11.18 2.33
CA PHE A 149 18.49 10.64 2.99
C PHE A 149 18.30 10.69 4.50
N PHE A 150 18.70 9.63 5.20
CA PHE A 150 18.72 9.58 6.66
C PHE A 150 20.14 9.32 7.16
N GLY A 151 20.67 10.27 7.93
CA GLY A 151 22.03 10.28 8.45
C GLY A 151 22.07 9.84 9.91
N PHE A 152 22.76 8.73 10.18
CA PHE A 152 22.94 8.14 11.50
C PHE A 152 24.39 8.34 11.95
N ARG A 153 24.63 8.60 13.25
CA ARG A 153 25.99 8.58 13.77
C ARG A 153 26.61 7.20 13.56
N ARG A 154 27.86 7.15 13.09
CA ARG A 154 28.59 5.87 12.91
C ARG A 154 28.75 5.08 14.21
N ALA A 155 28.85 5.77 15.34
CA ALA A 155 28.89 5.15 16.66
C ALA A 155 27.56 4.48 17.07
N GLY A 156 26.47 4.71 16.32
CA GLY A 156 25.13 4.19 16.59
C GLY A 156 24.40 4.93 17.71
N ASP A 157 24.94 6.04 18.23
CA ASP A 157 24.29 6.86 19.25
C ASP A 157 23.36 7.91 18.63
N HIS A 158 22.57 8.56 19.49
CA HIS A 158 21.74 9.68 19.09
C HIS A 158 22.56 10.97 19.01
N PHE A 159 22.14 11.90 18.17
CA PHE A 159 22.61 13.27 18.22
C PHE A 159 21.95 14.02 19.39
N LEU A 160 22.70 14.91 20.05
CA LEU A 160 22.06 15.98 20.82
C LEU A 160 21.29 16.87 19.84
N LEU A 161 20.10 17.34 20.22
CA LEU A 161 19.28 18.14 19.31
C LEU A 161 20.03 19.39 18.82
N SER A 162 20.76 20.07 19.71
CA SER A 162 21.58 21.24 19.37
C SER A 162 22.63 20.94 18.30
N ASP A 163 23.29 19.79 18.41
CA ASP A 163 24.33 19.39 17.46
C ASP A 163 23.72 18.98 16.13
N ALA A 164 22.61 18.24 16.17
CA ALA A 164 21.86 17.86 14.97
C ALA A 164 21.36 19.09 14.21
N GLN A 165 20.88 20.12 14.90
CA GLN A 165 20.45 21.38 14.30
C GLN A 165 21.62 22.09 13.63
N LYS A 166 22.78 22.25 14.32
CA LYS A 166 23.97 22.86 13.72
C LYS A 166 24.43 22.13 12.46
N ILE A 167 24.48 20.79 12.50
CA ILE A 167 24.85 19.98 11.33
C ILE A 167 23.82 20.14 10.21
N ALA A 168 22.52 20.09 10.52
CA ALA A 168 21.45 20.24 9.56
C ALA A 168 21.45 21.63 8.89
N SER A 169 21.64 22.71 9.67
CA SER A 169 21.77 24.08 9.14
C SER A 169 23.01 24.21 8.25
N HIS A 170 24.15 23.62 8.64
CA HIS A 170 25.35 23.61 7.81
C HIS A 170 25.15 22.84 6.50
N ILE A 171 24.53 21.65 6.55
CA ILE A 171 24.16 20.89 5.34
C ILE A 171 23.30 21.76 4.42
N LYS A 172 22.25 22.39 4.94
CA LYS A 172 21.37 23.24 4.14
C LYS A 172 22.12 24.41 3.51
N GLN A 173 22.95 25.11 4.27
CA GLN A 173 23.73 26.24 3.80
C GLN A 173 24.69 25.84 2.68
N GLU A 174 25.43 24.74 2.85
CA GLU A 174 26.34 24.24 1.82
C GLU A 174 25.61 23.79 0.55
N LEU A 175 24.42 23.20 0.68
CA LEU A 175 23.60 22.85 -0.48
C LEU A 175 23.13 24.10 -1.24
N ILE A 176 22.84 25.19 -0.54
CA ILE A 176 22.54 26.50 -1.14
C ILE A 176 23.78 27.06 -1.85
N GLU A 177 24.92 27.11 -1.17
CA GLU A 177 26.18 27.66 -1.70
C GLU A 177 26.68 26.89 -2.93
N ARG A 178 26.42 25.58 -2.98
CA ARG A 178 26.77 24.71 -4.13
C ARG A 178 25.72 24.72 -5.25
N ASN A 179 24.66 25.52 -5.11
CA ASN A 179 23.52 25.54 -6.04
C ASN A 179 22.88 24.15 -6.25
N LEU A 180 22.85 23.34 -5.18
CA LEU A 180 22.24 22.01 -5.13
C LEU A 180 20.84 22.04 -4.49
N CYS A 181 20.13 23.16 -4.59
CA CYS A 181 18.73 23.26 -4.22
C CYS A 181 18.01 24.29 -5.11
N HIS A 182 16.91 23.89 -5.73
CA HIS A 182 16.10 24.82 -6.53
C HIS A 182 15.36 25.76 -5.59
N ASN A 183 15.56 27.07 -5.77
CA ASN A 183 14.87 28.14 -5.03
C ASN A 183 15.04 28.06 -3.49
N GLY A 184 16.10 27.41 -2.99
CA GLY A 184 16.34 27.27 -1.54
C GLY A 184 15.36 26.35 -0.81
N ASN A 185 14.45 25.67 -1.53
CA ASN A 185 13.41 24.82 -0.96
C ASN A 185 13.92 23.38 -0.79
N ILE A 186 14.83 23.18 0.15
CA ILE A 186 15.22 21.84 0.61
C ILE A 186 14.84 21.65 2.07
N GLU A 187 14.17 20.54 2.38
CA GLU A 187 13.79 20.23 3.76
C GLU A 187 14.90 19.43 4.45
N VAL A 188 15.43 19.99 5.54
CA VAL A 188 16.43 19.34 6.38
C VAL A 188 15.93 19.27 7.81
N PHE A 189 15.78 18.05 8.33
CA PHE A 189 15.43 17.80 9.72
C PHE A 189 16.69 17.62 10.57
N PRO A 190 16.81 18.22 11.77
CA PRO A 190 15.81 19.02 12.49
C PRO A 190 16.01 20.55 12.37
N ASP A 191 16.45 21.07 11.22
CA ASP A 191 16.66 22.52 10.99
C ASP A 191 15.36 23.23 10.60
N ASN A 192 15.09 23.37 9.29
CA ASN A 192 13.88 23.99 8.77
C ASN A 192 12.67 23.04 8.73
N CYS A 193 12.90 21.74 8.89
CA CYS A 193 11.85 20.75 9.04
C CYS A 193 11.82 20.21 10.47
N LYS A 194 10.71 20.42 11.19
CA LYS A 194 10.57 20.02 12.61
C LYS A 194 10.03 18.59 12.78
N ALA A 195 9.56 17.95 11.73
CA ALA A 195 8.94 16.63 11.82
C ALA A 195 9.29 15.79 10.59
N VAL A 196 9.55 14.50 10.80
CA VAL A 196 9.94 13.60 9.72
C VAL A 196 9.41 12.20 9.99
N PHE A 197 8.94 11.52 8.94
CA PHE A 197 8.58 10.11 9.03
C PHE A 197 9.82 9.25 9.32
N LEU A 198 9.63 8.12 9.99
CA LEU A 198 10.70 7.15 10.17
C LEU A 198 11.21 6.62 8.82
N PRO A 199 12.46 6.13 8.77
CA PRO A 199 12.95 5.36 7.62
C PRO A 199 12.29 3.98 7.58
N LEU A 200 12.59 3.23 6.52
CA LEU A 200 12.07 1.91 6.18
C LEU A 200 10.59 1.91 5.82
N ARG A 201 10.17 2.97 5.12
CA ARG A 201 8.81 3.08 4.63
C ARG A 201 8.50 1.95 3.66
N ARG A 202 7.38 1.24 3.90
CA ARG A 202 6.94 0.11 3.08
C ARG A 202 6.75 0.49 1.61
N ASP A 203 6.33 1.72 1.35
CA ASP A 203 6.08 2.28 0.01
C ASP A 203 7.33 2.89 -0.66
N LYS A 204 8.51 2.79 -0.04
CA LYS A 204 9.77 3.30 -0.59
C LYS A 204 10.82 2.19 -0.81
N ILE A 205 11.81 2.47 -1.65
CA ILE A 205 13.01 1.67 -1.86
C ILE A 205 14.10 2.15 -0.90
N SER A 206 14.45 1.36 0.11
CA SER A 206 15.49 1.72 1.09
C SER A 206 16.82 1.10 0.68
N ILE A 207 17.84 1.94 0.50
CA ILE A 207 19.14 1.60 -0.10
C ILE A 207 20.24 1.88 0.91
N ALA A 208 20.89 0.80 1.35
CA ALA A 208 22.02 0.79 2.26
C ALA A 208 23.32 0.46 1.51
N ASP A 209 24.40 0.19 2.24
CA ASP A 209 25.76 -0.03 1.73
C ASP A 209 25.90 -1.11 0.65
N ARG A 210 25.25 -2.26 0.83
CA ARG A 210 25.30 -3.38 -0.11
C ARG A 210 24.20 -3.34 -1.17
N GLY A 211 23.46 -2.23 -1.26
CA GLY A 211 22.33 -2.05 -2.17
C GLY A 211 20.98 -1.99 -1.45
N ILE A 212 19.92 -2.51 -2.09
CA ILE A 212 18.57 -2.47 -1.53
C ILE A 212 18.49 -3.36 -0.28
N LEU A 213 17.95 -2.82 0.81
CA LEU A 213 17.78 -3.58 2.04
C LEU A 213 16.85 -4.79 1.81
N PRO A 214 17.22 -5.99 2.33
CA PRO A 214 16.36 -7.15 2.22
C PRO A 214 14.99 -6.94 2.87
N ARG A 215 13.95 -7.49 2.24
CA ARG A 215 12.58 -7.50 2.76
C ARG A 215 12.27 -8.87 3.38
N CYS A 216 11.45 -8.87 4.43
CA CYS A 216 10.93 -10.07 5.06
C CYS A 216 9.40 -10.06 5.10
N VAL A 217 8.82 -11.26 5.18
CA VAL A 217 7.38 -11.44 5.39
C VAL A 217 7.13 -11.43 6.90
N ARG A 218 6.20 -10.59 7.34
CA ARG A 218 5.74 -10.51 8.72
C ARG A 218 4.28 -10.89 8.80
N LYS A 219 3.88 -11.39 9.97
CA LYS A 219 2.48 -11.63 10.31
C LYS A 219 2.00 -10.57 11.30
N MET A 220 0.84 -10.00 11.04
CA MET A 220 0.12 -9.11 11.94
C MET A 220 -1.19 -9.79 12.34
N LYS A 221 -1.54 -9.64 13.62
CA LYS A 221 -2.85 -10.02 14.11
C LYS A 221 -3.80 -8.86 13.85
N ASP A 222 -4.78 -9.05 12.98
CA ASP A 222 -5.88 -8.12 12.75
C ASP A 222 -7.09 -8.63 13.55
N GLU A 223 -7.48 -7.86 14.58
CA GLU A 223 -8.65 -8.14 15.40
C GLU A 223 -9.83 -7.41 14.77
N ARG A 224 -10.48 -8.05 13.79
CA ARG A 224 -11.62 -7.45 13.10
C ARG A 224 -12.87 -7.45 13.98
N VAL A 225 -13.79 -6.54 13.66
CA VAL A 225 -15.14 -6.47 14.21
C VAL A 225 -15.76 -7.87 14.14
N PHE A 226 -16.36 -8.36 15.24
CA PHE A 226 -16.83 -9.73 15.50
C PHE A 226 -15.85 -10.72 16.17
N GLY A 227 -14.64 -10.29 16.54
CA GLY A 227 -13.77 -11.09 17.43
C GLY A 227 -13.04 -12.26 16.75
N GLU A 228 -13.20 -12.43 15.44
CA GLU A 228 -12.37 -13.35 14.66
C GLU A 228 -10.96 -12.78 14.52
N THR A 229 -9.97 -13.56 14.95
CA THR A 229 -8.57 -13.24 14.73
C THR A 229 -8.16 -13.61 13.31
N VAL A 230 -7.89 -12.61 12.47
CA VAL A 230 -7.32 -12.83 11.14
C VAL A 230 -5.82 -12.55 11.19
N TRP A 231 -5.01 -13.44 10.62
CA TRP A 231 -3.58 -13.21 10.45
C TRP A 231 -3.32 -12.63 9.07
N GLU A 232 -2.87 -11.38 9.02
CA GLU A 232 -2.46 -10.74 7.77
C GLU A 232 -0.96 -10.84 7.57
N TYR A 233 -0.55 -11.22 6.37
CA TYR A 233 0.86 -11.28 5.99
C TYR A 233 1.22 -10.05 5.17
N TYR A 234 2.31 -9.38 5.53
CA TYR A 234 2.79 -8.20 4.81
C TYR A 234 4.31 -8.26 4.61
N ARG A 235 4.78 -7.66 3.52
CA ARG A 235 6.21 -7.49 3.25
C ARG A 235 6.69 -6.13 3.79
N SER A 236 7.79 -6.15 4.53
CA SER A 236 8.46 -4.96 5.06
C SER A 236 9.98 -5.16 5.02
N TYR A 237 10.77 -4.11 5.25
CA TYR A 237 12.22 -4.27 5.36
C TYR A 237 12.61 -5.06 6.61
N SER A 238 13.69 -5.83 6.48
CA SER A 238 14.28 -6.57 7.59
C SER A 238 14.92 -5.58 8.57
N ILE A 239 14.37 -5.53 9.79
CA ILE A 239 14.93 -4.68 10.85
C ILE A 239 16.27 -5.24 11.31
N LEU A 240 16.44 -6.58 11.24
CA LEU A 240 17.73 -7.21 11.51
C LEU A 240 18.84 -6.66 10.59
N HIS A 241 18.60 -6.65 9.28
CA HIS A 241 19.59 -6.13 8.32
C HIS A 241 19.85 -4.65 8.51
N PHE A 242 18.81 -3.86 8.78
CA PHE A 242 18.97 -2.43 9.06
C PHE A 242 19.78 -2.17 10.33
N ILE A 243 19.54 -2.90 11.42
CA ILE A 243 20.35 -2.79 12.65
C ILE A 243 21.81 -3.19 12.39
N ASN A 244 22.04 -4.28 11.65
CA ASN A 244 23.40 -4.69 11.29
C ASN A 244 24.11 -3.59 10.48
N TRP A 245 23.40 -2.98 9.53
CA TRP A 245 23.88 -1.81 8.79
C TRP A 245 24.19 -0.62 9.72
N ILE A 246 23.34 -0.29 10.70
CA ILE A 246 23.59 0.78 11.68
C ILE A 246 24.92 0.60 12.44
N TYR A 247 25.42 -0.62 12.63
CA TYR A 247 26.72 -0.82 13.32
C TYR A 247 27.89 -1.03 12.39
N GLN A 248 27.71 -1.83 11.36
CA GLN A 248 28.80 -2.40 10.57
C GLN A 248 28.78 -1.91 9.13
N GLY A 249 27.66 -1.34 8.70
CA GLY A 249 27.52 -0.84 7.35
C GLY A 249 28.16 0.52 7.15
N ASP A 250 28.37 0.83 5.87
CA ASP A 250 28.88 2.11 5.39
C ASP A 250 27.74 3.01 4.87
N ASN A 251 28.08 4.08 4.16
CA ASN A 251 27.12 4.86 3.37
C ASN A 251 26.38 3.99 2.35
N TYR A 252 25.24 4.47 1.89
CA TYR A 252 24.43 3.81 0.86
C TYR A 252 25.23 3.48 -0.41
N SER A 253 24.80 2.45 -1.13
CA SER A 253 25.35 2.08 -2.43
C SER A 253 24.91 3.08 -3.51
N GLU A 254 25.84 3.92 -3.97
CA GLU A 254 25.57 4.87 -5.07
C GLU A 254 25.10 4.16 -6.37
N PRO A 255 25.71 3.03 -6.81
CA PRO A 255 25.21 2.30 -7.98
C PRO A 255 23.75 1.85 -7.82
N ALA A 256 23.37 1.35 -6.64
CA ALA A 256 21.99 0.95 -6.37
C ALA A 256 21.05 2.16 -6.32
N LEU A 257 21.50 3.30 -5.79
CA LEU A 257 20.74 4.56 -5.81
C LEU A 257 20.47 5.03 -7.24
N ILE A 258 21.50 5.08 -8.09
CA ILE A 258 21.36 5.45 -9.51
C ILE A 258 20.37 4.51 -10.22
N SER A 259 20.51 3.20 -10.01
CA SER A 259 19.61 2.21 -10.58
C SER A 259 18.15 2.41 -10.12
N ALA A 260 17.94 2.67 -8.83
CA ALA A 260 16.60 2.89 -8.28
C ALA A 260 15.99 4.20 -8.80
N LEU A 261 16.77 5.28 -8.92
CA LEU A 261 16.31 6.54 -9.45
C LEU A 261 15.92 6.43 -10.94
N ARG A 262 16.74 5.78 -11.77
CA ARG A 262 16.42 5.55 -13.19
C ARG A 262 15.08 4.85 -13.36
N PHE A 263 14.87 3.78 -12.59
CA PHE A 263 13.61 3.06 -12.59
C PHE A 263 12.44 3.93 -12.09
N SER A 264 12.66 4.68 -11.01
CA SER A 264 11.58 5.44 -10.33
C SER A 264 11.17 6.71 -11.08
N CYS A 265 12.12 7.41 -11.71
CA CYS A 265 11.83 8.60 -12.50
C CYS A 265 11.10 8.27 -13.81
N ALA A 266 11.36 7.10 -14.40
CA ALA A 266 10.63 6.63 -15.58
C ALA A 266 9.11 6.47 -15.33
N GLY A 267 8.69 6.31 -14.07
CA GLY A 267 7.27 6.23 -13.69
C GLY A 267 6.51 7.56 -13.71
N MET A 268 7.21 8.69 -13.91
CA MET A 268 6.62 10.02 -14.04
C MET A 268 7.39 10.76 -15.15
N PRO A 269 6.94 10.63 -16.41
CA PRO A 269 7.63 11.23 -17.55
C PRO A 269 7.75 12.74 -17.40
N ASP A 270 8.81 13.30 -17.96
CA ASP A 270 9.04 14.75 -17.93
C ASP A 270 8.00 15.44 -18.81
N ASP A 271 7.53 16.61 -18.37
CA ASP A 271 6.76 17.48 -19.25
C ASP A 271 7.69 17.88 -20.41
N MET A 272 7.17 17.95 -21.64
CA MET A 272 7.96 18.44 -22.78
C MET A 272 8.19 19.96 -22.63
N SER A 273 9.07 20.37 -21.72
CA SER A 273 9.51 21.76 -21.59
C SER A 273 10.58 22.05 -22.64
N ILE A 274 10.39 23.12 -23.40
CA ILE A 274 11.20 23.52 -24.56
C ILE A 274 12.60 24.08 -24.17
N ASP A 275 12.87 24.33 -22.89
CA ASP A 275 14.03 25.15 -22.46
C ASP A 275 14.98 24.44 -21.47
N ASP A 276 15.45 23.23 -21.78
CA ASP A 276 16.37 22.47 -20.90
C ASP A 276 17.83 22.53 -21.39
N ASP A 277 18.35 23.74 -21.61
CA ASP A 277 19.77 23.99 -21.98
C ASP A 277 20.56 24.70 -20.86
N VAL A 278 20.20 24.46 -19.60
CA VAL A 278 21.00 24.89 -18.44
C VAL A 278 21.89 23.72 -18.02
N SER A 279 23.04 23.59 -18.67
CA SER A 279 24.07 22.62 -18.32
C SER A 279 24.52 22.81 -16.86
N ILE A 280 24.31 21.81 -16.00
CA ILE A 280 24.96 21.76 -14.68
C ILE A 280 26.45 21.57 -14.96
N ALA A 281 27.24 22.63 -14.79
CA ALA A 281 28.68 22.57 -14.96
C ALA A 281 29.27 21.45 -14.08
N PRO A 282 30.14 20.58 -14.61
CA PRO A 282 30.72 19.48 -13.84
C PRO A 282 31.43 20.04 -12.60
N SER A 283 30.95 19.63 -11.42
CA SER A 283 31.51 20.06 -10.15
C SER A 283 32.98 19.65 -10.08
N LYS A 284 33.89 20.62 -9.91
CA LYS A 284 35.31 20.37 -9.65
C LYS A 284 35.47 19.46 -8.42
N PRO A 285 36.46 18.54 -8.39
CA PRO A 285 36.72 17.69 -7.23
C PRO A 285 37.01 18.56 -6.00
N VAL A 286 36.28 18.29 -4.91
CA VAL A 286 36.25 19.09 -3.69
C VAL A 286 37.53 18.85 -2.89
N VAL A 287 38.38 19.88 -2.79
CA VAL A 287 39.46 19.96 -1.79
C VAL A 287 38.90 20.67 -0.56
N ALA A 288 39.01 20.05 0.61
CA ALA A 288 38.55 20.63 1.88
C ALA A 288 39.29 21.94 2.17
N ARG A 289 38.56 23.05 2.30
CA ARG A 289 39.06 24.32 2.84
C ARG A 289 38.16 24.79 3.97
N SER A 290 38.77 25.21 5.07
CA SER A 290 38.13 25.88 6.21
C SER A 290 37.67 27.29 5.83
N PRO A 291 36.53 27.81 6.32
CA PRO A 291 36.16 29.20 6.10
C PRO A 291 36.30 30.06 7.36
N ALA A 292 36.99 31.19 7.19
CA ALA A 292 36.84 32.40 7.97
C ALA A 292 36.38 33.52 7.02
N GLY A 293 35.56 34.45 7.51
CA GLY A 293 35.43 35.80 6.94
C GLY A 293 34.12 36.13 6.23
N SER A 294 33.40 37.07 6.83
CA SER A 294 32.09 37.66 6.52
C SER A 294 32.07 38.74 5.42
N GLY A 295 30.90 38.99 4.82
CA GLY A 295 30.58 40.22 4.09
C GLY A 295 29.10 40.33 3.66
N LEU A 296 28.47 41.50 3.89
CA LEU A 296 27.02 41.79 3.91
C LEU A 296 26.46 42.41 2.60
N ALA A 297 25.11 42.41 2.53
CA ALA A 297 24.19 43.42 1.96
C ALA A 297 23.62 43.23 0.53
N ASN A 298 22.28 43.08 0.42
CA ASN A 298 21.38 44.15 -0.04
C ASN A 298 19.89 43.75 -0.09
N GLN A 299 19.04 44.60 0.49
CA GLN A 299 17.57 44.52 0.48
C GLN A 299 16.99 45.27 -0.74
N ARG A 300 15.90 44.75 -1.33
CA ARG A 300 15.05 45.49 -2.28
C ARG A 300 13.59 45.39 -1.85
N ILE A 301 12.99 46.57 -1.67
CA ILE A 301 11.58 46.83 -1.36
C ILE A 301 10.76 46.69 -2.65
N ASN A 302 9.57 46.10 -2.59
CA ASN A 302 8.53 46.34 -3.60
C ASN A 302 7.11 46.39 -3.00
N LYS A 303 6.37 47.38 -3.52
CA LYS A 303 5.07 47.93 -3.10
C LYS A 303 3.92 46.94 -3.16
N ALA A 304 2.99 47.08 -2.22
CA ALA A 304 1.70 46.41 -2.18
C ALA A 304 0.68 47.10 -3.11
N VAL A 305 -0.08 46.30 -3.85
CA VAL A 305 -1.31 46.69 -4.55
C VAL A 305 -2.47 46.06 -3.80
N THR A 306 -3.38 46.90 -3.32
CA THR A 306 -4.60 46.55 -2.59
C THR A 306 -5.61 45.90 -3.52
N ARG A 307 -5.90 44.61 -3.31
CA ARG A 307 -7.13 43.94 -3.75
C ARG A 307 -7.98 43.66 -2.52
N THR A 308 -9.26 43.97 -2.63
CA THR A 308 -10.30 43.75 -1.62
C THR A 308 -10.53 42.26 -1.42
N ASP A 309 -9.97 41.72 -0.33
CA ASP A 309 -10.10 40.31 0.05
C ASP A 309 -11.50 40.01 0.61
N SER A 310 -12.34 39.42 -0.25
CA SER A 310 -13.45 38.58 0.21
C SER A 310 -12.87 37.34 0.90
N LYS A 311 -13.06 37.27 2.22
CA LYS A 311 -12.53 36.23 3.12
C LYS A 311 -12.80 34.81 2.62
N GLY A 312 -11.72 34.09 2.31
CA GLY A 312 -11.51 32.74 2.85
C GLY A 312 -11.79 31.52 1.98
N GLN A 313 -12.12 31.67 0.70
CA GLN A 313 -12.07 30.55 -0.26
C GLN A 313 -11.01 30.88 -1.31
N SER A 314 -9.90 30.13 -1.31
CA SER A 314 -8.92 30.23 -2.39
C SER A 314 -9.61 29.80 -3.67
N ASP A 315 -9.80 30.74 -4.60
CA ASP A 315 -10.41 30.45 -5.90
C ASP A 315 -9.67 29.26 -6.53
N PRO A 316 -10.39 28.19 -6.93
CA PRO A 316 -9.75 27.02 -7.50
C PRO A 316 -8.96 27.42 -8.76
N SER A 317 -7.78 26.84 -8.93
CA SER A 317 -6.92 27.11 -10.08
C SER A 317 -7.70 26.93 -11.39
N ALA A 318 -7.33 27.67 -12.44
CA ALA A 318 -7.98 27.55 -13.73
C ALA A 318 -7.90 26.13 -14.33
N PHE A 319 -6.89 25.34 -13.93
CA PHE A 319 -6.84 23.91 -14.23
C PHE A 319 -7.92 23.13 -13.47
N SER A 320 -8.06 23.32 -12.16
CA SER A 320 -9.07 22.65 -11.33
C SER A 320 -10.50 22.94 -11.78
N ARG A 321 -10.79 24.19 -12.19
CA ARG A 321 -12.10 24.58 -12.73
C ARG A 321 -12.40 23.86 -14.04
N ASN A 322 -11.47 23.94 -15.01
CA ASN A 322 -11.64 23.29 -16.31
C ASN A 322 -11.69 21.76 -16.19
N TRP A 323 -10.90 21.15 -15.30
CA TRP A 323 -10.95 19.72 -15.02
C TRP A 323 -12.33 19.28 -14.52
N SER A 324 -12.87 20.02 -13.55
CA SER A 324 -14.19 19.70 -12.96
C SER A 324 -15.32 19.84 -13.97
N ALA A 325 -15.20 20.78 -14.92
CA ALA A 325 -16.13 20.98 -16.02
C ALA A 325 -16.01 19.91 -17.12
N LEU A 326 -14.79 19.62 -17.56
CA LEU A 326 -14.54 18.73 -18.70
C LEU A 326 -14.74 17.26 -18.35
N LEU A 327 -14.52 16.84 -17.11
CA LEU A 327 -14.68 15.42 -16.75
C LEU A 327 -16.12 14.91 -16.96
N PRO A 328 -17.19 15.55 -16.47
CA PRO A 328 -18.57 15.17 -16.81
C PRO A 328 -18.85 15.20 -18.31
N PHE A 329 -18.40 16.25 -19.01
CA PHE A 329 -18.59 16.39 -20.45
C PHE A 329 -17.97 15.21 -21.23
N VAL A 330 -16.71 14.86 -20.96
CA VAL A 330 -16.03 13.72 -21.59
C VAL A 330 -16.76 12.41 -21.34
N ARG A 331 -17.31 12.21 -20.13
CA ARG A 331 -18.07 11.00 -19.79
C ARG A 331 -19.35 10.87 -20.62
N GLU A 332 -20.12 11.94 -20.76
CA GLU A 332 -21.34 11.94 -21.58
C GLU A 332 -21.01 11.83 -23.07
N PHE A 333 -20.00 12.57 -23.53
CA PHE A 333 -19.54 12.51 -24.91
C PHE A 333 -19.11 11.09 -25.31
N PHE A 334 -18.33 10.42 -24.47
CA PHE A 334 -17.89 9.04 -24.71
C PHE A 334 -19.06 8.04 -24.65
N LYS A 335 -20.07 8.27 -23.81
CA LYS A 335 -21.27 7.41 -23.77
C LYS A 335 -22.00 7.43 -25.11
N LEU A 336 -22.16 8.61 -25.72
CA LEU A 336 -22.88 8.83 -26.98
C LEU A 336 -22.04 8.40 -28.19
N ASN A 337 -20.80 8.89 -28.28
CA ASN A 337 -19.99 8.79 -29.50
C ASN A 337 -18.98 7.63 -29.48
N LYS A 338 -18.77 6.98 -28.32
CA LYS A 338 -17.74 5.94 -28.11
C LYS A 338 -16.31 6.39 -28.41
N THR A 339 -16.08 7.69 -28.47
CA THR A 339 -14.80 8.34 -28.70
C THR A 339 -14.62 9.48 -27.69
N PHE A 340 -13.37 9.92 -27.48
CA PHE A 340 -13.09 11.10 -26.67
C PHE A 340 -13.34 12.37 -27.49
N PRO A 341 -13.80 13.47 -26.87
CA PRO A 341 -13.91 14.74 -27.56
C PRO A 341 -12.53 15.26 -27.95
N SER A 342 -12.45 15.90 -29.11
CA SER A 342 -11.30 16.67 -29.55
C SER A 342 -11.09 17.93 -28.69
N VAL A 343 -9.90 18.52 -28.79
CA VAL A 343 -9.57 19.78 -28.11
C VAL A 343 -10.51 20.91 -28.54
N SER A 344 -10.89 20.95 -29.82
CA SER A 344 -11.82 21.94 -30.36
C SER A 344 -13.23 21.80 -29.78
N GLU A 345 -13.75 20.57 -29.65
CA GLU A 345 -15.05 20.30 -29.04
C GLU A 345 -15.07 20.65 -27.54
N ALA A 346 -13.99 20.32 -26.84
CA ALA A 346 -13.84 20.68 -25.42
C ALA A 346 -13.72 22.20 -25.22
N LEU A 347 -13.01 22.91 -26.11
CA LEU A 347 -12.93 24.38 -26.08
C LEU A 347 -14.28 25.02 -26.41
N HIS A 348 -15.01 24.48 -27.38
CA HIS A 348 -16.36 24.91 -27.71
C HIS A 348 -17.29 24.78 -26.51
N TYR A 349 -17.27 23.61 -25.85
CA TYR A 349 -18.02 23.36 -24.63
C TYR A 349 -17.70 24.37 -23.51
N LEU A 350 -16.42 24.65 -23.26
CA LEU A 350 -16.03 25.65 -22.26
C LEU A 350 -16.49 27.07 -22.63
N LYS A 351 -16.48 27.41 -23.93
CA LYS A 351 -16.92 28.73 -24.42
C LYS A 351 -18.43 28.90 -24.28
N GLU A 352 -19.21 27.92 -24.73
CA GLU A 352 -20.68 27.96 -24.69
C GLU A 352 -21.24 28.00 -23.27
N ASN A 353 -20.50 27.47 -22.29
CA ASN A 353 -20.94 27.41 -20.90
C ASN A 353 -20.30 28.49 -20.01
N ASP A 354 -19.59 29.46 -20.59
CA ASP A 354 -18.87 30.53 -19.87
C ASP A 354 -17.91 30.01 -18.78
N LEU A 355 -17.27 28.85 -19.02
CA LEU A 355 -16.38 28.17 -18.08
C LEU A 355 -14.92 28.63 -18.26
N TYR A 356 -14.70 29.94 -18.33
CA TYR A 356 -13.39 30.57 -18.48
C TYR A 356 -13.31 31.89 -17.70
N SER A 357 -12.11 32.47 -17.61
CA SER A 357 -11.89 33.74 -16.92
C SER A 357 -11.17 34.72 -17.84
N GLY A 358 -11.62 35.99 -17.84
CA GLY A 358 -11.13 37.03 -18.74
C GLY A 358 -11.67 36.86 -20.16
N ASP A 359 -11.17 37.66 -21.09
CA ASP A 359 -11.63 37.62 -22.48
C ASP A 359 -11.28 36.30 -23.18
N TRP A 360 -12.17 35.83 -24.06
CA TRP A 360 -11.98 34.56 -24.78
C TRP A 360 -10.85 34.62 -25.82
N SER A 361 -10.56 35.80 -26.37
CA SER A 361 -9.40 36.04 -27.23
C SER A 361 -8.08 35.89 -26.47
N ASP A 362 -8.08 36.30 -25.21
CA ASP A 362 -6.85 36.50 -24.45
C ASP A 362 -6.35 35.18 -23.86
N ASN A 363 -5.20 34.69 -24.34
CA ASN A 363 -4.60 33.41 -23.95
C ASN A 363 -5.24 32.17 -24.59
N GLU A 364 -5.79 32.26 -25.80
CA GLU A 364 -6.31 31.08 -26.53
C GLU A 364 -5.28 29.94 -26.57
N ARG A 365 -4.00 30.25 -26.86
CA ARG A 365 -2.92 29.26 -26.90
C ARG A 365 -2.74 28.53 -25.55
N HIS A 366 -2.71 29.26 -24.44
CA HIS A 366 -2.58 28.66 -23.10
C HIS A 366 -3.84 27.87 -22.69
N ARG A 367 -5.03 28.32 -23.08
CA ARG A 367 -6.27 27.57 -22.88
C ARG A 367 -6.24 26.25 -23.66
N ARG A 368 -5.86 26.29 -24.93
CA ARG A 368 -5.75 25.11 -25.79
C ARG A 368 -4.75 24.10 -25.22
N ALA A 369 -3.56 24.54 -24.82
CA ALA A 369 -2.58 23.68 -24.16
C ALA A 369 -3.16 23.03 -22.89
N ARG A 370 -3.73 23.82 -21.99
CA ARG A 370 -4.34 23.32 -20.74
C ARG A 370 -5.47 22.32 -20.98
N VAL A 371 -6.35 22.58 -21.95
CA VAL A 371 -7.44 21.66 -22.30
C VAL A 371 -6.88 20.36 -22.87
N THR A 372 -5.82 20.44 -23.68
CA THR A 372 -5.10 19.26 -24.20
C THR A 372 -4.56 18.42 -23.04
N ASP A 373 -3.90 19.04 -22.07
CA ASP A 373 -3.36 18.34 -20.89
C ASP A 373 -4.47 17.68 -20.06
N ILE A 374 -5.59 18.38 -19.87
CA ILE A 374 -6.75 17.85 -19.16
C ILE A 374 -7.33 16.63 -19.90
N LEU A 375 -7.53 16.72 -21.22
CA LEU A 375 -8.07 15.63 -22.00
C LEU A 375 -7.14 14.41 -22.01
N ASN A 376 -5.83 14.62 -22.19
CA ASN A 376 -4.84 13.54 -22.12
C ASN A 376 -4.89 12.85 -20.75
N LYS A 377 -4.91 13.61 -19.67
CA LYS A 377 -4.96 13.07 -18.31
C LYS A 377 -6.30 12.37 -18.00
N ILE A 378 -7.42 12.87 -18.54
CA ILE A 378 -8.68 12.14 -18.47
C ILE A 378 -8.51 10.82 -19.23
N GLN A 379 -8.05 10.84 -20.47
CA GLN A 379 -7.86 9.63 -21.29
C GLN A 379 -6.96 8.57 -20.63
N GLU A 380 -5.86 8.97 -19.98
CA GLU A 380 -4.98 8.08 -19.22
C GLU A 380 -5.66 7.40 -18.03
N THR A 381 -6.55 8.12 -17.34
CA THR A 381 -7.20 7.66 -16.10
C THR A 381 -8.62 7.15 -16.32
N PHE A 382 -9.15 7.30 -17.52
CA PHE A 382 -10.51 6.97 -17.87
C PHE A 382 -10.63 5.48 -18.11
N ASP A 383 -11.38 4.82 -17.23
CA ASP A 383 -11.76 3.43 -17.41
C ASP A 383 -13.20 3.38 -17.96
N PRO A 384 -13.38 3.00 -19.25
CA PRO A 384 -14.71 2.84 -19.85
C PRO A 384 -15.59 1.83 -19.10
N SER A 385 -14.98 0.90 -18.35
CA SER A 385 -15.72 -0.08 -17.55
C SER A 385 -16.37 0.53 -16.31
N LEU A 386 -15.81 1.63 -15.76
CA LEU A 386 -16.37 2.37 -14.63
C LEU A 386 -17.50 3.33 -15.04
N LEU A 387 -17.62 3.65 -16.33
CA LEU A 387 -18.76 4.40 -16.87
C LEU A 387 -20.01 3.55 -17.02
N LYS A 388 -19.87 2.22 -16.87
CA LYS A 388 -21.01 1.36 -16.64
C LYS A 388 -21.56 1.80 -15.30
N SER A 389 -22.57 2.66 -15.38
CA SER A 389 -23.49 3.06 -14.32
C SER A 389 -23.69 1.96 -13.31
N HIS A 390 -24.04 2.30 -12.07
CA HIS A 390 -24.62 1.41 -11.04
C HIS A 390 -25.86 0.65 -11.55
N GLN A 391 -25.68 -0.18 -12.58
CA GLN A 391 -26.69 -0.97 -13.23
C GLN A 391 -26.79 -2.18 -12.33
N LYS A 392 -27.66 -2.05 -11.33
CA LYS A 392 -28.06 -3.16 -10.48
C LYS A 392 -28.45 -4.31 -11.40
N VAL A 393 -27.69 -5.39 -11.34
CA VAL A 393 -27.99 -6.58 -12.13
C VAL A 393 -29.18 -7.26 -11.48
N THR A 394 -30.31 -7.28 -12.19
CA THR A 394 -31.50 -8.01 -11.73
C THR A 394 -31.45 -9.42 -12.30
N LEU A 395 -31.30 -10.40 -11.41
CA LEU A 395 -31.32 -11.82 -11.79
C LEU A 395 -32.73 -12.29 -12.14
N ASP A 396 -32.84 -13.21 -13.11
CA ASP A 396 -34.12 -13.77 -13.55
C ASP A 396 -34.85 -14.49 -12.39
N PRO A 397 -36.06 -14.03 -12.01
CA PRO A 397 -36.85 -14.65 -10.94
C PRO A 397 -37.23 -16.12 -11.22
N GLY A 398 -37.38 -16.50 -12.49
CA GLY A 398 -37.68 -17.85 -12.93
C GLY A 398 -36.53 -18.82 -12.60
N ILE A 399 -35.30 -18.39 -12.85
CA ILE A 399 -34.10 -19.17 -12.50
C ILE A 399 -34.01 -19.34 -10.99
N ARG A 400 -34.25 -18.27 -10.22
CA ARG A 400 -34.25 -18.33 -8.75
C ARG A 400 -35.29 -19.33 -8.22
N ARG A 401 -36.50 -19.29 -8.77
CA ARG A 401 -37.59 -20.23 -8.42
C ARG A 401 -37.26 -21.66 -8.81
N TRP A 402 -36.56 -21.87 -9.92
CA TRP A 402 -36.07 -23.18 -10.33
C TRP A 402 -35.02 -23.70 -9.35
N CYS A 403 -34.03 -22.88 -8.96
CA CYS A 403 -33.00 -23.26 -7.98
C CYS A 403 -33.57 -23.67 -6.63
N ARG A 404 -34.58 -22.95 -6.12
CA ARG A 404 -35.23 -23.30 -4.84
C ARG A 404 -35.95 -24.64 -4.87
N ARG A 405 -36.48 -25.03 -6.04
CA ARG A 405 -37.13 -26.34 -6.24
C ARG A 405 -36.12 -27.47 -6.38
N GLN A 406 -35.04 -27.24 -7.13
CA GLN A 406 -34.02 -28.26 -7.39
C GLN A 406 -33.04 -28.44 -6.23
N PHE A 407 -32.73 -27.37 -5.49
CA PHE A 407 -31.72 -27.36 -4.42
C PHE A 407 -32.27 -26.74 -3.12
N PRO A 408 -33.40 -27.24 -2.57
CA PRO A 408 -34.02 -26.66 -1.37
C PRO A 408 -33.06 -26.66 -0.17
N ASN A 409 -32.23 -27.71 -0.07
CA ASN A 409 -31.29 -27.92 1.03
C ASN A 409 -29.83 -27.52 0.71
N GLY A 410 -29.62 -26.90 -0.46
CA GLY A 410 -28.29 -26.62 -1.00
C GLY A 410 -27.67 -27.80 -1.75
N ILE A 411 -26.35 -27.77 -1.90
CA ILE A 411 -25.54 -28.79 -2.59
C ILE A 411 -24.42 -29.24 -1.66
N THR A 412 -24.19 -30.54 -1.55
CA THR A 412 -22.99 -31.09 -0.90
C THR A 412 -21.99 -31.52 -1.95
N GLY A 413 -20.73 -31.16 -1.78
CA GLY A 413 -19.66 -31.58 -2.68
C GLY A 413 -18.33 -31.80 -1.97
N LYS A 414 -17.47 -32.56 -2.63
CA LYS A 414 -16.13 -32.90 -2.14
C LYS A 414 -15.10 -31.88 -2.61
N GLN A 415 -14.30 -31.34 -1.69
CA GLN A 415 -13.13 -30.54 -2.02
C GLN A 415 -11.87 -31.19 -1.46
N ARG A 416 -10.91 -31.46 -2.34
CA ARG A 416 -9.55 -31.80 -1.92
C ARG A 416 -8.90 -30.56 -1.34
N GLN A 417 -8.53 -30.64 -0.07
CA GLN A 417 -7.67 -29.68 0.58
C GLN A 417 -6.28 -30.30 0.66
N ILE A 418 -5.32 -29.67 -0.01
CA ILE A 418 -3.91 -30.05 0.10
C ILE A 418 -3.39 -29.36 1.35
N ASN A 419 -2.85 -30.13 2.28
CA ASN A 419 -2.11 -29.58 3.39
C ASN A 419 -0.71 -29.22 2.90
N GLU A 420 -0.38 -27.93 2.93
CA GLU A 420 0.88 -27.39 2.39
C GLU A 420 2.11 -27.88 3.16
N VAL A 421 1.94 -28.40 4.38
CA VAL A 421 3.04 -28.81 5.26
C VAL A 421 3.49 -30.25 4.99
N ASP A 422 2.55 -31.16 4.79
CA ASP A 422 2.81 -32.60 4.62
C ASP A 422 2.49 -33.10 3.20
N MET A 423 2.02 -32.21 2.31
CA MET A 423 1.59 -32.52 0.95
C MET A 423 0.47 -33.57 0.86
N THR A 424 -0.19 -33.88 1.97
CA THR A 424 -1.32 -34.82 2.00
C THR A 424 -2.59 -34.13 1.50
N SER A 425 -3.47 -34.90 0.86
CA SER A 425 -4.77 -34.39 0.43
C SER A 425 -5.89 -34.98 1.30
N VAL A 426 -6.56 -34.13 2.07
CA VAL A 426 -7.78 -34.51 2.78
C VAL A 426 -8.98 -34.11 1.93
N VAL A 427 -9.87 -35.06 1.65
CA VAL A 427 -11.15 -34.78 0.99
C VAL A 427 -12.15 -34.37 2.06
N LYS A 428 -12.55 -33.10 2.06
CA LYS A 428 -13.58 -32.59 2.97
C LYS A 428 -14.91 -32.44 2.24
N ASP A 429 -15.98 -32.91 2.86
CA ASP A 429 -17.34 -32.62 2.42
C ASP A 429 -17.70 -31.18 2.79
N ILE A 430 -18.15 -30.42 1.78
CA ILE A 430 -18.56 -29.03 1.91
C ILE A 430 -20.03 -28.93 1.53
N ARG A 431 -20.84 -28.41 2.45
CA ARG A 431 -22.24 -28.09 2.21
C ARG A 431 -22.37 -26.63 1.79
N VAL A 432 -22.82 -26.40 0.56
CA VAL A 432 -23.10 -25.07 0.00
C VAL A 432 -24.57 -24.72 0.26
N PRO A 433 -24.87 -23.60 0.96
CA PRO A 433 -26.25 -23.21 1.23
C PRO A 433 -27.06 -22.97 -0.05
N GLY A 434 -28.35 -23.35 -0.06
CA GLY A 434 -29.23 -23.18 -1.23
C GLY A 434 -29.33 -21.74 -1.73
N ARG A 435 -29.29 -20.75 -0.83
CA ARG A 435 -29.22 -19.33 -1.20
C ARG A 435 -27.97 -19.01 -2.03
N PHE A 436 -26.80 -19.55 -1.72
CA PHE A 436 -25.60 -19.34 -2.51
C PHE A 436 -25.73 -19.96 -3.91
N VAL A 437 -26.30 -21.16 -3.99
CA VAL A 437 -26.58 -21.86 -5.26
C VAL A 437 -27.51 -21.02 -6.15
N GLU A 438 -28.59 -20.47 -5.58
CA GLU A 438 -29.54 -19.60 -6.27
C GLU A 438 -28.87 -18.41 -6.95
N TYR A 439 -28.03 -17.67 -6.23
CA TYR A 439 -27.31 -16.53 -6.79
C TYR A 439 -26.23 -16.96 -7.79
N ALA A 440 -25.51 -18.05 -7.52
CA ALA A 440 -24.48 -18.56 -8.43
C ALA A 440 -25.07 -18.96 -9.80
N VAL A 441 -26.17 -19.73 -9.81
CA VAL A 441 -26.85 -20.12 -11.05
C VAL A 441 -27.40 -18.88 -11.77
N GLY A 442 -28.00 -17.93 -11.05
CA GLY A 442 -28.51 -16.70 -11.65
C GLY A 442 -27.41 -15.84 -12.29
N VAL A 443 -26.27 -15.67 -11.62
CA VAL A 443 -25.12 -14.93 -12.16
C VAL A 443 -24.51 -15.66 -13.37
N ILE A 444 -24.34 -16.99 -13.30
CA ILE A 444 -23.89 -17.79 -14.45
C ILE A 444 -24.84 -17.60 -15.63
N ALA A 445 -26.15 -17.66 -15.38
CA ALA A 445 -27.15 -17.49 -16.42
C ALA A 445 -27.13 -16.09 -17.04
N PHE A 446 -26.93 -15.05 -16.23
CA PHE A 446 -26.74 -13.68 -16.71
C PHE A 446 -25.53 -13.61 -17.65
N CYS A 447 -24.38 -14.13 -17.23
CA CYS A 447 -23.17 -14.12 -18.04
C CYS A 447 -23.27 -14.97 -19.32
N LEU A 448 -24.05 -16.05 -19.32
CA LEU A 448 -24.27 -16.89 -20.50
C LEU A 448 -25.30 -16.31 -21.49
N ASN A 449 -26.10 -15.32 -21.08
CA ASN A 449 -26.98 -14.59 -21.99
C ASN A 449 -26.25 -13.47 -22.75
N ASP A 450 -25.09 -13.05 -22.24
CA ASP A 450 -24.18 -12.08 -22.85
C ASP A 450 -22.77 -12.70 -22.96
N PRO A 451 -22.60 -13.76 -23.78
CA PRO A 451 -21.32 -14.44 -23.88
C PRO A 451 -20.26 -13.51 -24.49
N LEU A 452 -19.01 -13.64 -24.06
CA LEU A 452 -17.88 -13.07 -24.82
C LEU A 452 -17.81 -13.79 -26.19
N GLU A 453 -17.19 -13.16 -27.19
CA GLU A 453 -17.06 -13.70 -28.55
C GLU A 453 -16.54 -15.15 -28.60
N ASN A 454 -15.68 -15.53 -27.65
CA ASN A 454 -15.09 -16.87 -27.54
C ASN A 454 -15.78 -17.80 -26.52
N TYR A 455 -16.96 -17.43 -26.02
CA TYR A 455 -17.69 -18.12 -24.94
C TYR A 455 -16.90 -18.30 -23.64
N ALA A 456 -15.80 -17.57 -23.48
CA ALA A 456 -15.00 -17.62 -22.27
C ALA A 456 -15.77 -16.98 -21.11
N LEU A 457 -15.74 -17.62 -19.95
CA LEU A 457 -16.34 -17.09 -18.73
C LEU A 457 -15.29 -17.02 -17.61
N PRO A 458 -14.49 -15.94 -17.56
CA PRO A 458 -13.50 -15.73 -16.50
C PRO A 458 -14.18 -15.63 -15.13
N ILE A 459 -13.54 -16.21 -14.10
CA ILE A 459 -14.03 -16.14 -12.71
C ILE A 459 -14.15 -14.69 -12.24
N ASN A 460 -13.23 -13.81 -12.67
CA ASN A 460 -13.29 -12.39 -12.35
C ASN A 460 -14.55 -11.71 -12.92
N ARG A 461 -15.04 -12.14 -14.10
CA ARG A 461 -16.30 -11.63 -14.68
C ARG A 461 -17.49 -12.06 -13.83
N ILE A 462 -17.53 -13.32 -13.42
CA ILE A 462 -18.58 -13.84 -12.52
C ILE A 462 -18.58 -13.06 -11.20
N LYS A 463 -17.41 -12.84 -10.60
CA LYS A 463 -17.28 -12.09 -9.36
C LYS A 463 -17.72 -10.63 -9.51
N ALA A 464 -17.33 -9.97 -10.60
CA ALA A 464 -17.78 -8.60 -10.88
C ALA A 464 -19.31 -8.52 -10.98
N VAL A 465 -19.96 -9.45 -11.69
CA VAL A 465 -21.43 -9.50 -11.77
C VAL A 465 -22.05 -9.84 -10.41
N TRP A 466 -21.42 -10.73 -9.64
CA TRP A 466 -21.85 -11.09 -8.28
C TRP A 466 -21.95 -9.87 -7.36
N ASP A 467 -20.94 -9.00 -7.40
CA ASP A 467 -20.87 -7.78 -6.59
C ASP A 467 -21.91 -6.72 -7.03
N LEU A 468 -22.42 -6.80 -8.27
CA LEU A 468 -23.46 -5.90 -8.81
C LEU A 468 -24.90 -6.35 -8.49
N VAL A 469 -25.09 -7.58 -8.04
CA VAL A 469 -26.42 -8.09 -7.67
C VAL A 469 -26.71 -7.75 -6.20
N PRO A 470 -27.82 -7.07 -5.88
CA PRO A 470 -28.13 -6.70 -4.51
C PRO A 470 -28.44 -7.92 -3.63
N ASN A 471 -28.06 -7.85 -2.34
CA ASN A 471 -28.34 -8.89 -1.32
C ASN A 471 -27.72 -10.27 -1.62
N THR A 472 -26.67 -10.32 -2.42
CA THR A 472 -25.84 -11.51 -2.64
C THR A 472 -25.13 -11.94 -1.35
N PRO A 473 -24.98 -13.26 -1.11
CA PRO A 473 -24.11 -13.73 -0.04
C PRO A 473 -22.65 -13.39 -0.36
N SER A 474 -21.79 -13.35 0.67
CA SER A 474 -20.36 -13.10 0.45
C SER A 474 -19.76 -14.12 -0.51
N TRP A 475 -18.98 -13.66 -1.49
CA TRP A 475 -18.33 -14.53 -2.46
C TRP A 475 -17.43 -15.55 -1.75
N ASN A 476 -17.61 -16.84 -2.08
CA ASN A 476 -16.80 -17.93 -1.57
C ASN A 476 -16.32 -18.81 -2.73
N GLN A 477 -15.02 -18.75 -3.01
CA GLN A 477 -14.41 -19.46 -4.12
C GLN A 477 -14.60 -20.98 -4.02
N LYS A 478 -14.54 -21.55 -2.81
CA LYS A 478 -14.70 -22.98 -2.56
C LYS A 478 -16.14 -23.42 -2.86
N TYR A 479 -17.12 -22.64 -2.43
CA TYR A 479 -18.53 -22.92 -2.71
C TYR A 479 -18.82 -22.82 -4.20
N PHE A 480 -18.30 -21.80 -4.88
CA PHE A 480 -18.47 -21.65 -6.32
C PHE A 480 -17.89 -22.84 -7.10
N GLN A 481 -16.71 -23.34 -6.71
CA GLN A 481 -16.11 -24.53 -7.33
C GLN A 481 -17.00 -25.77 -7.18
N VAL A 482 -17.61 -25.97 -6.00
CA VAL A 482 -18.55 -27.07 -5.73
C VAL A 482 -19.80 -26.93 -6.59
N VAL A 483 -20.41 -25.74 -6.61
CA VAL A 483 -21.61 -25.45 -7.42
C VAL A 483 -21.32 -25.71 -8.90
N ARG A 484 -20.23 -25.15 -9.44
CA ARG A 484 -19.83 -25.35 -10.84
C ARG A 484 -19.71 -26.82 -11.21
N ARG A 485 -18.96 -27.61 -10.43
CA ARG A 485 -18.80 -29.05 -10.69
C ARG A 485 -20.13 -29.79 -10.63
N HIS A 486 -20.99 -29.40 -9.68
CA HIS A 486 -22.31 -30.01 -9.54
C HIS A 486 -23.21 -29.68 -10.73
N LEU A 487 -23.29 -28.40 -11.14
CA LEU A 487 -24.09 -27.95 -12.29
C LEU A 487 -23.63 -28.60 -13.60
N GLU A 488 -22.33 -28.77 -13.77
CA GLU A 488 -21.78 -29.51 -14.92
C GLU A 488 -22.19 -30.99 -14.87
N LYS A 489 -22.05 -31.64 -13.72
CA LYS A 489 -22.41 -33.06 -13.54
C LYS A 489 -23.88 -33.35 -13.87
N ILE A 490 -24.79 -32.43 -13.54
CA ILE A 490 -26.22 -32.59 -13.80
C ILE A 490 -26.65 -32.01 -15.16
N GLY A 491 -25.71 -31.61 -16.01
CA GLY A 491 -25.99 -31.11 -17.36
C GLY A 491 -26.67 -29.74 -17.41
N VAL A 492 -26.60 -28.94 -16.35
CA VAL A 492 -27.12 -27.56 -16.37
C VAL A 492 -26.18 -26.66 -17.16
N VAL A 493 -24.87 -26.79 -16.97
CA VAL A 493 -23.86 -26.08 -17.79
C VAL A 493 -22.97 -27.10 -18.46
N ASP A 494 -22.47 -26.77 -19.64
CA ASP A 494 -21.45 -27.58 -20.33
C ASP A 494 -20.15 -26.76 -20.44
N ILE A 495 -19.06 -27.29 -19.88
CA ILE A 495 -17.73 -26.66 -19.86
C ILE A 495 -16.83 -27.48 -20.78
N TYR A 496 -16.86 -27.14 -22.07
CA TYR A 496 -16.24 -27.92 -23.14
C TYR A 496 -14.73 -27.64 -23.33
N ASP A 497 -14.22 -26.51 -22.82
CA ASP A 497 -12.79 -26.19 -22.81
C ASP A 497 -12.34 -25.86 -21.38
N LYS A 498 -11.61 -26.80 -20.77
CA LYS A 498 -11.13 -26.72 -19.38
C LYS A 498 -9.64 -26.36 -19.27
N ASN A 499 -8.98 -26.06 -20.39
CA ASN A 499 -7.54 -25.78 -20.44
C ASN A 499 -7.24 -24.42 -19.78
N HIS A 500 -7.19 -24.43 -18.45
CA HIS A 500 -6.87 -23.25 -17.65
C HIS A 500 -5.36 -23.03 -17.63
N CYS A 501 -4.91 -21.94 -18.25
CA CYS A 501 -3.59 -21.38 -18.02
C CYS A 501 -3.72 -19.89 -17.73
N THR A 502 -2.64 -19.27 -17.25
CA THR A 502 -2.58 -17.82 -17.08
C THR A 502 -3.00 -17.14 -18.39
N GLY A 503 -4.01 -16.27 -18.34
CA GLY A 503 -4.57 -15.59 -19.51
C GLY A 503 -5.66 -16.35 -20.30
N LYS A 504 -5.97 -17.62 -19.95
CA LYS A 504 -7.07 -18.38 -20.57
C LYS A 504 -8.17 -18.68 -19.54
N ALA A 505 -9.42 -18.46 -19.94
CA ALA A 505 -10.60 -18.79 -19.16
C ALA A 505 -11.34 -19.98 -19.77
N TRP A 506 -12.07 -20.72 -18.94
CA TRP A 506 -12.91 -21.83 -19.40
C TRP A 506 -14.00 -21.33 -20.31
N ARG A 507 -14.36 -22.16 -21.31
CA ARG A 507 -15.47 -21.87 -22.20
C ARG A 507 -16.71 -22.65 -21.78
N TRP A 508 -17.84 -21.96 -21.77
CA TRP A 508 -19.09 -22.47 -21.21
C TRP A 508 -20.21 -22.33 -22.24
N ARG A 509 -21.16 -23.24 -22.21
CA ARG A 509 -22.46 -23.09 -22.86
C ARG A 509 -23.57 -23.59 -21.94
N LYS A 510 -24.82 -23.26 -22.29
CA LYS A 510 -26.01 -23.81 -21.61
C LYS A 510 -26.05 -25.31 -21.89
N GLY A 511 -26.16 -26.13 -20.84
CA GLY A 511 -26.37 -27.57 -20.99
C GLY A 511 -27.84 -27.90 -21.26
N GLU A 512 -28.12 -29.17 -21.49
CA GLU A 512 -29.47 -29.67 -21.82
C GLU A 512 -30.50 -29.37 -20.71
N ASN A 513 -30.05 -29.42 -19.45
CA ASN A 513 -30.89 -29.17 -18.28
C ASN A 513 -30.87 -27.70 -17.82
N PHE A 514 -30.35 -26.78 -18.65
CA PHE A 514 -30.31 -25.37 -18.29
C PHE A 514 -31.74 -24.82 -18.14
N PRO A 515 -32.06 -24.11 -17.03
CA PRO A 515 -33.40 -23.58 -16.82
C PRO A 515 -33.77 -22.60 -17.93
N GLN A 516 -34.71 -23.01 -18.79
CA GLN A 516 -35.28 -22.11 -19.78
C GLN A 516 -36.05 -21.01 -19.05
N LYS A 517 -36.04 -19.78 -19.61
CA LYS A 517 -36.91 -18.71 -19.11
C LYS A 517 -38.31 -19.29 -19.04
N MET A 518 -38.86 -19.40 -17.82
CA MET A 518 -40.28 -19.72 -17.68
C MET A 518 -40.99 -18.59 -18.41
N LYS A 519 -41.52 -18.86 -19.61
CA LYS A 519 -42.48 -17.97 -20.24
C LYS A 519 -43.49 -17.73 -19.14
N GLN A 520 -43.57 -16.49 -18.65
CA GLN A 520 -44.69 -16.09 -17.79
C GLN A 520 -45.90 -16.52 -18.60
N SER A 521 -46.57 -17.60 -18.19
CA SER A 521 -47.76 -18.02 -18.91
C SER A 521 -48.62 -16.77 -18.85
N ARG A 522 -48.91 -16.18 -20.02
CA ARG A 522 -49.97 -15.21 -20.16
C ARG A 522 -51.21 -15.96 -19.72
N ARG A 523 -51.46 -16.01 -18.41
CA ARG A 523 -52.80 -16.18 -17.88
C ARG A 523 -53.45 -14.91 -18.37
N SER A 524 -54.17 -15.11 -19.47
CA SER A 524 -55.20 -14.22 -19.96
C SER A 524 -55.81 -13.52 -18.77
N ILE A 525 -55.74 -12.20 -18.82
CA ILE A 525 -56.67 -11.34 -18.13
C ILE A 525 -58.05 -11.70 -18.71
N CYS A 526 -58.67 -12.75 -18.19
CA CYS A 526 -60.11 -12.89 -18.26
C CYS A 526 -60.65 -11.96 -17.18
N SER A 527 -61.11 -10.80 -17.64
CA SER A 527 -62.25 -10.05 -17.09
C SER A 527 -62.42 -10.09 -15.57
N ASN A 528 -61.91 -9.04 -14.91
CA ASN A 528 -62.34 -8.61 -13.58
C ASN A 528 -63.79 -8.09 -13.62
N GLU A 529 -64.78 -8.98 -13.70
CA GLU A 529 -66.19 -8.58 -13.60
C GLU A 529 -67.04 -9.45 -12.66
N SER A 530 -66.46 -10.34 -11.85
CA SER A 530 -67.28 -11.22 -11.00
C SER A 530 -66.71 -11.60 -9.62
N ARG A 531 -65.90 -10.75 -8.98
CA ARG A 531 -65.45 -10.99 -7.58
C ARG A 531 -65.75 -9.84 -6.62
N SER A 532 -66.92 -9.23 -6.80
CA SER A 532 -67.57 -8.37 -5.80
C SER A 532 -68.36 -9.15 -4.73
N CYS A 533 -68.45 -10.47 -4.80
CA CYS A 533 -69.07 -11.29 -3.75
C CYS A 533 -68.05 -12.31 -3.22
N LYS A 534 -67.86 -12.35 -1.88
CA LYS A 534 -67.00 -13.25 -1.06
C LYS A 534 -65.84 -12.61 -0.27
N LEU A 535 -65.92 -11.31 0.01
CA LEU A 535 -65.10 -10.67 1.07
C LEU A 535 -65.86 -10.46 2.40
N SER A 536 -67.12 -10.92 2.49
CA SER A 536 -67.94 -10.88 3.70
C SER A 536 -67.86 -12.15 4.57
N GLU A 537 -67.26 -13.25 4.10
CA GLU A 537 -67.29 -14.56 4.80
C GLU A 537 -65.99 -14.94 5.54
N ILE A 538 -64.89 -14.20 5.39
CA ILE A 538 -63.60 -14.55 6.02
C ILE A 538 -63.33 -13.77 7.32
N LYS A 539 -64.18 -12.78 7.65
CA LYS A 539 -64.05 -12.00 8.90
C LYS A 539 -64.69 -12.65 10.14
N SER A 540 -65.36 -13.80 10.04
CA SER A 540 -66.03 -14.44 11.20
C SER A 540 -65.31 -15.66 11.80
N LEU A 541 -64.05 -15.92 11.47
CA LEU A 541 -63.30 -17.11 11.95
C LEU A 541 -62.05 -16.80 12.79
N CYS A 542 -61.84 -15.54 13.20
CA CYS A 542 -60.70 -15.16 14.05
C CYS A 542 -61.07 -14.74 15.49
N GLU A 543 -62.31 -14.94 15.93
CA GLU A 543 -62.75 -14.63 17.30
C GLU A 543 -63.22 -15.86 18.05
N THR A 544 -62.41 -16.93 18.11
CA THR A 544 -62.55 -17.92 19.19
C THR A 544 -61.31 -18.80 19.27
N SER A 545 -60.36 -18.46 20.15
CA SER A 545 -59.54 -19.41 20.93
C SER A 545 -58.39 -18.66 21.61
N ARG A 546 -58.72 -18.00 22.71
CA ARG A 546 -57.76 -17.50 23.69
C ARG A 546 -58.29 -17.90 25.07
N ALA A 547 -57.90 -19.07 25.58
CA ALA A 547 -57.86 -19.35 27.02
C ALA A 547 -57.20 -20.71 27.36
N MET A 548 -56.44 -20.67 28.47
CA MET A 548 -55.94 -21.77 29.34
C MET A 548 -54.64 -22.49 28.95
N ARG A 549 -53.51 -22.20 29.65
CA ARG A 549 -52.99 -22.78 30.94
C ARG A 549 -52.25 -24.11 30.68
N LEU A 550 -51.18 -24.55 31.35
CA LEU A 550 -50.25 -24.07 32.40
C LEU A 550 -49.03 -25.03 32.41
N SER A 551 -47.99 -24.61 33.14
CA SER A 551 -46.72 -25.23 33.53
C SER A 551 -46.53 -26.76 33.64
N THR A 552 -45.30 -27.21 33.36
CA THR A 552 -44.32 -27.91 34.25
C THR A 552 -43.08 -28.21 33.37
N GLY A 553 -41.80 -28.07 33.76
CA GLY A 553 -41.12 -28.44 35.01
C GLY A 553 -40.29 -29.70 34.73
N GLY A 554 -38.96 -29.59 34.62
CA GLY A 554 -38.11 -30.77 34.40
C GLY A 554 -36.63 -30.47 34.14
N ALA A 555 -35.87 -30.31 35.23
CA ALA A 555 -34.41 -30.37 35.26
C ALA A 555 -33.89 -31.81 35.19
N ARG A 556 -32.67 -32.00 34.67
CA ARG A 556 -31.66 -33.08 34.90
C ARG A 556 -30.65 -33.04 33.74
N GLU A 557 -29.36 -33.36 33.86
CA GLU A 557 -28.42 -33.56 34.96
C GLU A 557 -27.02 -33.64 34.31
N TRP A 558 -25.98 -33.40 35.09
CA TRP A 558 -24.58 -33.54 34.69
C TRP A 558 -24.15 -35.01 34.63
N GLY A 559 -23.24 -35.34 33.70
CA GLY A 559 -22.54 -36.63 33.69
C GLY A 559 -21.33 -36.62 32.76
N GLY A 560 -20.13 -36.50 33.33
CA GLY A 560 -18.86 -36.63 32.61
C GLY A 560 -18.40 -38.09 32.48
N LYS A 561 -17.15 -38.21 31.98
CA LYS A 561 -16.33 -39.41 31.64
C LYS A 561 -16.26 -39.62 30.12
N GLY A 562 -15.09 -39.86 29.51
CA GLY A 562 -13.76 -39.99 30.08
C GLY A 562 -12.70 -40.06 28.98
N VAL A 563 -11.47 -39.89 29.45
CA VAL A 563 -10.18 -40.02 28.78
C VAL A 563 -10.03 -41.38 28.10
N GLU A 564 -9.52 -41.41 26.85
CA GLU A 564 -8.52 -42.42 26.48
C GLU A 564 -7.54 -41.86 25.42
N LYS A 565 -6.27 -41.84 25.81
CA LYS A 565 -5.11 -41.58 24.97
C LYS A 565 -4.57 -42.95 24.55
N GLU A 566 -4.56 -43.26 23.27
CA GLU A 566 -3.67 -44.29 22.74
C GLU A 566 -2.45 -43.62 22.09
N TYR A 567 -1.34 -43.68 22.83
CA TYR A 567 0.01 -43.67 22.28
C TYR A 567 0.30 -45.09 21.81
N THR A 568 0.59 -45.25 20.51
CA THR A 568 1.31 -46.43 20.02
C THR A 568 2.70 -45.99 19.57
N HIS A 569 3.69 -46.49 20.30
CA HIS A 569 5.12 -46.40 20.04
C HIS A 569 5.61 -47.84 19.88
N ASN A 570 6.31 -48.13 18.76
CA ASN A 570 7.40 -49.11 18.58
C ASN A 570 7.52 -49.43 17.08
N SER A 571 8.61 -49.03 16.39
CA SER A 571 9.93 -49.71 16.32
C SER A 571 9.79 -51.02 15.49
N LEU A 572 10.58 -51.36 14.46
CA LEU A 572 12.04 -51.37 14.28
C LEU A 572 12.42 -51.75 12.81
N TYR A 573 13.64 -51.34 12.42
CA TYR A 573 14.62 -51.89 11.44
C TYR A 573 14.23 -52.30 10.00
N HIS A 574 14.84 -51.66 8.99
CA HIS A 574 16.09 -52.15 8.36
C HIS A 574 16.66 -51.16 7.32
N LEU A 575 17.95 -50.85 7.44
CA LEU A 575 18.82 -50.33 6.36
C LEU A 575 19.28 -51.50 5.47
N PRO A 576 19.76 -51.21 4.25
CA PRO A 576 21.21 -51.29 4.09
C PRO A 576 21.85 -50.11 3.34
N LEU A 577 23.09 -49.86 3.74
CA LEU A 577 24.10 -49.01 3.11
C LEU A 577 24.46 -49.50 1.69
N GLN A 578 24.71 -48.55 0.78
CA GLN A 578 25.85 -48.64 -0.14
C GLN A 578 26.57 -47.29 -0.16
N ASN A 579 27.88 -47.36 0.06
CA ASN A 579 28.82 -46.25 0.22
C ASN A 579 29.58 -45.97 -1.10
N PRO A 580 30.36 -44.87 -1.17
CA PRO A 580 30.56 -44.07 -2.37
C PRO A 580 31.93 -44.25 -3.03
N VAL A 581 32.09 -43.68 -4.23
CA VAL A 581 33.37 -43.60 -4.96
C VAL A 581 33.53 -42.17 -5.53
N THR A 582 34.44 -41.42 -4.88
CA THR A 582 35.44 -40.46 -5.43
C THR A 582 34.92 -39.19 -6.16
N THR A 583 35.46 -37.98 -6.00
CA THR A 583 36.85 -37.56 -5.78
C THR A 583 36.91 -36.12 -5.24
N ILE A 584 37.69 -35.90 -4.18
CA ILE A 584 38.10 -34.58 -3.68
C ILE A 584 39.34 -34.13 -4.46
N ARG A 585 39.30 -32.96 -5.10
CA ARG A 585 40.51 -32.23 -5.52
C ARG A 585 40.76 -31.09 -4.53
N ASN A 586 41.79 -31.28 -3.70
CA ASN A 586 42.40 -30.23 -2.89
C ASN A 586 43.27 -29.34 -3.80
N SER A 587 42.99 -28.04 -3.85
CA SER A 587 43.94 -27.04 -4.29
C SER A 587 44.41 -26.22 -3.09
N HIS A 588 45.60 -26.55 -2.59
CA HIS A 588 46.36 -25.70 -1.70
C HIS A 588 46.77 -24.42 -2.43
N TYR A 589 46.33 -23.26 -1.92
CA TYR A 589 46.98 -21.99 -2.23
C TYR A 589 47.54 -21.43 -0.92
N ARG A 590 48.87 -21.47 -0.81
CA ARG A 590 49.64 -20.82 0.26
C ARG A 590 49.72 -19.32 -0.05
N GLY A 591 49.22 -18.48 0.85
CA GLY A 591 49.45 -17.03 0.81
C GLY A 591 50.86 -16.67 1.28
N PRO A 592 51.43 -15.53 0.84
CA PRO A 592 52.80 -15.14 1.13
C PRO A 592 52.99 -14.58 2.56
N PRO A 593 54.23 -14.58 3.08
CA PRO A 593 54.54 -14.29 4.48
C PRO A 593 54.40 -12.81 4.83
N ARG A 594 53.98 -12.55 6.07
CA ARG A 594 53.92 -11.22 6.69
C ARG A 594 55.33 -10.68 6.96
N SER A 595 55.69 -9.59 6.31
CA SER A 595 56.83 -8.75 6.70
C SER A 595 56.45 -7.87 7.91
N LYS A 596 57.29 -7.92 8.95
CA LYS A 596 57.28 -7.00 10.09
C LYS A 596 57.87 -5.64 9.65
N GLY A 597 57.29 -4.55 10.11
CA GLY A 597 57.78 -3.17 9.97
C GLY A 597 57.12 -2.26 11.02
N PRO A 598 57.77 -1.16 11.43
CA PRO A 598 58.13 -0.95 12.83
C PRO A 598 57.21 -0.02 13.63
N ASP A 599 57.30 -0.19 14.96
CA ASP A 599 56.75 0.65 16.01
C ASP A 599 57.21 2.11 15.89
N TRP A 600 56.23 3.04 15.96
CA TRP A 600 56.47 4.44 16.27
C TRP A 600 55.68 4.80 17.53
N HIS A 601 56.38 4.82 18.65
CA HIS A 601 55.97 5.55 19.85
C HIS A 601 56.22 7.04 19.62
N LEU A 602 55.18 7.86 19.73
CA LEU A 602 55.31 9.31 19.92
C LEU A 602 54.51 9.71 21.16
N THR A 603 55.28 9.92 22.23
CA THR A 603 54.94 10.64 23.45
C THR A 603 54.65 12.11 23.12
N LEU A 604 53.51 12.62 23.59
CA LEU A 604 53.24 14.06 23.66
C LEU A 604 53.38 14.49 25.13
N SER A 605 54.48 15.18 25.41
CA SER A 605 54.70 15.93 26.64
C SER A 605 54.02 17.30 26.55
N ASN A 606 53.34 17.66 27.64
CA ASN A 606 52.91 19.02 27.94
C ASN A 606 54.12 19.94 28.14
N SER A 607 54.03 21.18 27.65
CA SER A 607 54.72 22.31 28.25
C SER A 607 53.93 23.60 28.03
N LEU A 608 53.67 24.26 29.15
CA LEU A 608 53.19 25.64 29.29
C LEU A 608 54.22 26.63 28.72
N ASN A 609 53.72 27.65 28.01
CA ASN A 609 53.93 29.07 28.30
C ASN A 609 52.94 29.89 27.47
#